data_AF-A0ABC8RIP5-F1
#
_entry.id   AF-A0ABC8RIP5-F1
#
_cell.length_a   1.000
_cell.length_b   1.000
_cell.length_c   1.000
_cell.angle_alpha   90.00
_cell.angle_beta   90.00
_cell.angle_gamma   90.00
#
_symmetry.space_group_name_H-M   'P 1'
#
loop_
_entity.id
_entity.type
_entity.pdbx_description
1 polymer ?
#
loop_
_entity_poly.entity_id
_entity_poly.type
_entity_poly.pdbx_seq_one_letter_code
_entity_poly.pdbx_strand_id
1 'polypeptide(L)'
;MVAQGFVVDLNKPLVFQVGHLGEAYQEWVHQPIVCKEGPRFFESDFWEFLTLTAWWVIPLIWLPVVCWSISMSLRMGHTLPQVAVMVVSGIFIWTFLEYTLHRFLFHIKTKSYWGNTIHYLLHGCHHKHPMDGLRLVFPPAATAILCVPFWNLVQVMSTPSVAPAVFGGGLLGYVMYDVTHYYLHHGQPTSQVPRNLKKYHLNHHFRIQNKGFGITSSLWDKVFGTLPRSKSAEKSK
;
A
#
# COMPACT_ATOMS: atom_id res chain seq x y z
N MET A 1 9.66 12.40 -39.02
CA MET A 1 10.56 12.05 -37.90
C MET A 1 9.70 11.64 -36.72
N VAL A 2 9.60 10.35 -36.42
CA VAL A 2 8.93 9.89 -35.20
C VAL A 2 9.85 10.30 -34.05
N ALA A 3 9.39 11.20 -33.17
CA ALA A 3 10.16 11.57 -31.99
C ALA A 3 10.48 10.28 -31.22
N GLN A 4 11.77 9.98 -31.04
CA GLN A 4 12.17 8.89 -30.15
C GLN A 4 11.61 9.19 -28.76
N GLY A 5 10.76 8.29 -28.25
CA GLY A 5 10.21 8.42 -26.90
C GLY A 5 11.33 8.49 -25.86
N PHE A 6 11.10 9.20 -24.76
CA PHE A 6 12.06 9.27 -23.66
C PHE A 6 12.37 7.87 -23.12
N VAL A 7 13.66 7.57 -22.93
CA VAL A 7 14.13 6.29 -22.39
C VAL A 7 14.69 6.52 -20.99
N VAL A 8 14.21 5.73 -20.03
CA VAL A 8 14.69 5.77 -18.63
C VAL A 8 16.05 5.09 -18.52
N ASP A 9 17.01 5.78 -17.94
CA ASP A 9 18.33 5.24 -17.58
C ASP A 9 18.30 4.75 -16.12
N LEU A 10 18.34 3.43 -15.94
CA LEU A 10 18.31 2.78 -14.61
C LEU A 10 19.60 2.99 -13.81
N ASN A 11 20.68 3.48 -14.43
CA ASN A 11 21.93 3.79 -13.73
C ASN A 11 21.92 5.22 -13.14
N LYS A 12 20.87 5.99 -13.40
CA LYS A 12 20.68 7.35 -12.88
C LYS A 12 19.46 7.43 -11.96
N PRO A 13 19.38 8.44 -11.09
CA PRO A 13 18.24 8.63 -10.20
C PRO A 13 16.91 8.73 -10.95
N LEU A 14 15.93 7.92 -10.55
CA LEU A 14 14.73 7.68 -11.35
C LEU A 14 13.62 8.71 -11.21
N VAL A 15 13.48 9.34 -10.04
CA VAL A 15 12.26 10.08 -9.69
C VAL A 15 11.96 11.19 -10.71
N PHE A 16 12.98 11.95 -11.13
CA PHE A 16 12.80 13.03 -12.10
C PHE A 16 12.85 12.57 -13.57
N GLN A 17 13.20 11.31 -13.83
CA GLN A 17 13.17 10.74 -15.18
C GLN A 17 11.75 10.29 -15.56
N VAL A 18 11.04 9.61 -14.67
CA VAL A 18 9.76 8.94 -14.98
C VAL A 18 8.65 9.89 -15.43
N GLY A 19 8.70 11.17 -15.02
CA GLY A 19 7.79 12.20 -15.49
C GLY A 19 7.86 12.44 -17.00
N HIS A 20 9.03 12.27 -17.62
CA HIS A 20 9.23 12.50 -19.06
C HIS A 20 8.63 11.42 -19.95
N LEU A 21 8.21 10.27 -19.39
CA LEU A 21 7.57 9.20 -20.14
C LEU A 21 6.19 9.57 -20.70
N GLY A 22 5.53 10.59 -20.14
CA GLY A 22 4.22 11.04 -20.61
C GLY A 22 3.19 9.90 -20.67
N GLU A 23 2.67 9.62 -21.85
CA GLU A 23 1.67 8.57 -22.08
C GLU A 23 2.23 7.14 -22.00
N ALA A 24 3.53 6.95 -22.26
CA ALA A 24 4.19 5.65 -22.19
C ALA A 24 4.40 5.15 -20.74
N TYR A 25 4.21 6.03 -19.76
CA TYR A 25 4.46 5.74 -18.34
C TYR A 25 3.64 4.56 -17.82
N GLN A 26 2.35 4.50 -18.15
CA GLN A 26 1.44 3.50 -17.62
C GLN A 26 1.81 2.08 -18.06
N GLU A 27 2.27 1.91 -19.30
CA GLU A 27 2.79 0.62 -19.76
C GLU A 27 4.15 0.32 -19.13
N TRP A 28 5.06 1.31 -19.11
CA TRP A 28 6.41 1.15 -18.61
C TRP A 28 6.46 0.76 -17.12
N VAL A 29 5.68 1.42 -16.26
CA VAL A 29 5.72 1.23 -14.80
C VAL A 29 5.21 -0.15 -14.38
N HIS A 30 4.32 -0.71 -15.20
CA HIS A 30 3.64 -1.98 -14.96
C HIS A 30 4.34 -3.18 -15.59
N GLN A 31 5.53 -2.99 -16.17
CA GLN A 31 6.40 -4.06 -16.63
C GLN A 31 7.48 -4.34 -15.57
N PRO A 32 7.31 -5.37 -14.71
CA PRO A 32 8.15 -5.55 -13.54
C PRO A 32 9.57 -5.97 -13.89
N ILE A 33 10.54 -5.41 -13.18
CA ILE A 33 11.95 -5.82 -13.18
C ILE A 33 12.18 -6.61 -11.90
N VAL A 34 12.40 -7.91 -12.03
CA VAL A 34 12.58 -8.82 -10.88
C VAL A 34 14.04 -8.79 -10.45
N CYS A 35 14.39 -7.84 -9.58
CA CYS A 35 15.70 -7.72 -8.94
C CYS A 35 15.52 -7.44 -7.44
N LYS A 36 16.44 -7.95 -6.61
CA LYS A 36 16.46 -7.67 -5.16
C LYS A 36 16.94 -6.26 -4.85
N GLU A 37 17.86 -5.75 -5.66
CA GLU A 37 18.39 -4.39 -5.54
C GLU A 37 17.57 -3.46 -6.43
N GLY A 38 16.97 -2.45 -5.82
CA GLY A 38 16.24 -1.41 -6.53
C GLY A 38 17.17 -0.29 -7.01
N PRO A 39 16.74 0.45 -8.05
CA PRO A 39 17.48 1.60 -8.55
C PRO A 39 17.46 2.75 -7.53
N ARG A 40 18.40 3.68 -7.71
CA ARG A 40 18.46 4.91 -6.91
C ARG A 40 17.32 5.87 -7.30
N PHE A 41 16.70 6.54 -6.34
CA PHE A 41 15.60 7.48 -6.59
C PHE A 41 16.07 8.92 -6.73
N PHE A 42 16.98 9.36 -5.86
CA PHE A 42 17.49 10.73 -5.80
C PHE A 42 19.01 10.79 -5.88
N GLU A 43 19.58 11.86 -6.43
CA GLU A 43 21.04 12.09 -6.40
C GLU A 43 21.52 12.30 -4.95
N SER A 44 20.77 13.05 -4.16
CA SER A 44 21.10 13.34 -2.75
C SER A 44 20.91 12.11 -1.86
N ASP A 45 21.94 11.79 -1.06
CA ASP A 45 21.89 10.72 -0.06
C ASP A 45 20.81 10.96 1.00
N PHE A 46 20.54 12.22 1.34
CA PHE A 46 19.50 12.56 2.31
C PHE A 46 18.10 12.20 1.79
N TRP A 47 17.78 12.60 0.56
CA TRP A 47 16.48 12.28 -0.04
C TRP A 47 16.35 10.78 -0.34
N GLU A 48 17.45 10.14 -0.75
CA GLU A 48 17.50 8.70 -0.97
C GLU A 48 17.21 7.91 0.31
N PHE A 49 17.84 8.29 1.43
CA PHE A 49 17.63 7.66 2.74
C PHE A 49 16.16 7.65 3.15
N LEU A 50 15.42 8.74 2.91
CA LEU A 50 13.99 8.84 3.22
C LEU A 50 13.10 7.91 2.38
N THR A 51 13.62 7.36 1.27
CA THR A 51 12.90 6.37 0.45
C THR A 51 13.07 4.93 0.94
N LEU A 52 14.03 4.66 1.82
CA LEU A 52 14.41 3.32 2.23
C LEU A 52 13.75 2.99 3.57
N THR A 53 12.77 2.08 3.56
CA THR A 53 12.04 1.66 4.76
C THR A 53 12.04 0.14 4.90
N ALA A 54 12.73 -0.36 5.93
CA ALA A 54 12.67 -1.78 6.26
C ALA A 54 11.31 -2.16 6.86
N TRP A 55 10.83 -3.37 6.58
CA TRP A 55 9.48 -3.81 6.97
C TRP A 55 9.19 -3.70 8.48
N TRP A 56 10.19 -3.93 9.33
CA TRP A 56 10.04 -3.91 10.79
C TRP A 56 9.93 -2.48 11.36
N VAL A 57 10.25 -1.45 10.58
CA VAL A 57 10.08 -0.05 10.97
C VAL A 57 8.60 0.28 11.17
N ILE A 58 7.71 -0.30 10.36
CA ILE A 58 6.27 -0.08 10.44
C ILE A 58 5.70 -0.46 11.82
N PRO A 59 5.81 -1.73 12.29
CA PRO A 59 5.33 -2.06 13.63
C PRO A 59 6.09 -1.33 14.73
N LEU A 60 7.39 -1.09 14.59
CA LEU A 60 8.20 -0.39 15.60
C LEU A 60 7.68 1.03 15.89
N ILE A 61 7.34 1.79 14.86
CA ILE A 61 6.86 3.17 15.00
C ILE A 61 5.37 3.20 15.38
N TRP A 62 4.54 2.38 14.72
CA TRP A 62 3.09 2.57 14.79
C TRP A 62 2.40 1.76 15.88
N LEU A 63 2.94 0.61 16.33
CA LEU A 63 2.32 -0.13 17.43
C LEU A 63 2.31 0.66 18.76
N PRO A 64 3.36 1.42 19.14
CA PRO A 64 3.28 2.32 20.29
C PRO A 64 2.14 3.35 20.18
N VAL A 65 1.93 3.93 18.98
CA VAL A 65 0.84 4.89 18.73
C VAL A 65 -0.52 4.22 18.83
N VAL A 66 -0.66 3.00 18.30
CA VAL A 66 -1.86 2.16 18.46
C VAL A 66 -2.17 1.92 19.93
N CYS A 67 -1.19 1.44 20.70
CA CYS A 67 -1.34 1.18 22.14
C CYS A 67 -1.72 2.44 22.91
N TRP A 68 -1.06 3.56 22.62
CA TRP A 68 -1.38 4.84 23.24
C TRP A 68 -2.81 5.27 22.96
N SER A 69 -3.24 5.24 21.70
CA SER A 69 -4.59 5.64 21.25
C SER A 69 -5.67 4.77 21.90
N ILE A 70 -5.48 3.45 21.94
CA ILE A 70 -6.40 2.51 22.62
C ILE A 70 -6.46 2.81 24.13
N SER A 71 -5.31 3.10 24.76
CA SER A 71 -5.27 3.44 26.19
C SER A 71 -6.03 4.72 26.53
N MET A 72 -6.14 5.67 25.60
CA MET A 72 -6.90 6.90 25.82
C MET A 72 -8.39 6.60 25.98
N SER A 73 -8.98 5.80 25.10
CA SER A 73 -10.40 5.43 25.22
C SER A 73 -10.70 4.67 26.52
N LEU A 74 -9.78 3.83 27.00
CA LEU A 74 -9.91 3.17 28.31
C LEU A 74 -9.88 4.19 29.46
N ARG A 75 -8.94 5.15 29.44
CA ARG A 75 -8.88 6.23 30.44
C ARG A 75 -10.09 7.15 30.41
N MET A 76 -10.77 7.25 29.28
CA MET A 76 -12.02 8.00 29.11
C MET A 76 -13.26 7.21 29.56
N GLY A 77 -13.09 6.05 30.19
CA GLY A 77 -14.16 5.32 30.89
C GLY A 77 -14.78 4.18 30.10
N HIS A 78 -14.27 3.85 28.90
CA HIS A 78 -14.78 2.69 28.16
C HIS A 78 -14.30 1.37 28.75
N THR A 79 -15.18 0.37 28.74
CA THR A 79 -14.84 -0.99 29.19
C THR A 79 -14.01 -1.72 28.11
N LEU A 80 -13.29 -2.78 28.51
CA LEU A 80 -12.51 -3.59 27.57
C LEU A 80 -13.35 -4.13 26.39
N PRO A 81 -14.57 -4.67 26.58
CA PRO A 81 -15.40 -5.11 25.46
C PRO A 81 -15.79 -3.98 24.50
N GLN A 82 -16.10 -2.78 25.03
CA GLN A 82 -16.42 -1.61 24.20
C GLN A 82 -15.23 -1.22 23.33
N VAL A 83 -14.05 -1.13 23.93
CA VAL A 83 -12.80 -0.81 23.21
C VAL A 83 -12.46 -1.89 22.19
N ALA A 84 -12.65 -3.17 22.50
CA ALA A 84 -12.44 -4.25 21.55
C ALA A 84 -13.32 -4.09 20.29
N VAL A 85 -14.60 -3.74 20.47
CA VAL A 85 -15.51 -3.46 19.34
C VAL A 85 -14.99 -2.26 18.53
N MET A 86 -14.60 -1.16 19.18
CA MET A 86 -14.06 0.03 18.49
C MET A 86 -12.81 -0.29 17.67
N VAL A 87 -11.89 -1.08 18.22
CA VAL A 87 -10.66 -1.51 17.54
C VAL A 87 -11.01 -2.38 16.33
N VAL A 88 -11.91 -3.35 16.48
CA VAL A 88 -12.35 -4.22 15.37
C VAL A 88 -13.06 -3.39 14.29
N SER A 89 -13.88 -2.41 14.66
CA SER A 89 -14.50 -1.47 13.71
C SER A 89 -13.44 -0.66 12.96
N GLY A 90 -12.42 -0.16 13.66
CA GLY A 90 -11.29 0.54 13.03
C GLY A 90 -10.54 -0.33 12.02
N ILE A 91 -10.22 -1.57 12.39
CA ILE A 91 -9.57 -2.54 11.48
C ILE A 91 -10.47 -2.80 10.26
N PHE A 92 -11.77 -2.98 10.46
CA PHE A 92 -12.71 -3.20 9.36
C PHE A 92 -12.77 -2.00 8.41
N ILE A 93 -12.84 -0.77 8.93
CA ILE A 93 -12.76 0.47 8.14
C ILE A 93 -11.44 0.51 7.34
N TRP A 94 -10.32 0.13 7.96
CA TRP A 94 -9.05 0.05 7.26
C TRP A 94 -9.11 -0.89 6.06
N THR A 95 -9.72 -2.08 6.16
CA THR A 95 -9.78 -3.00 5.00
C THR A 95 -10.48 -2.37 3.79
N PHE A 96 -11.45 -1.47 4.03
CA PHE A 96 -12.13 -0.74 2.97
C PHE A 96 -11.24 0.40 2.42
N LEU A 97 -10.55 1.12 3.31
CA LEU A 97 -9.57 2.14 2.90
C LEU A 97 -8.43 1.53 2.08
N GLU A 98 -7.87 0.41 2.50
CA GLU A 98 -6.90 -0.38 1.75
C GLU A 98 -7.39 -0.60 0.31
N TYR A 99 -8.59 -1.15 0.15
CA TYR A 99 -9.14 -1.44 -1.17
C TYR A 99 -9.33 -0.17 -2.02
N THR A 100 -9.86 0.90 -1.43
CA THR A 100 -10.15 2.14 -2.17
C THR A 100 -8.87 2.91 -2.53
N LEU A 101 -7.91 3.01 -1.61
CA LEU A 101 -6.59 3.58 -1.87
C LEU A 101 -5.87 2.77 -2.94
N HIS A 102 -5.83 1.45 -2.81
CA HIS A 102 -5.13 0.62 -3.77
C HIS A 102 -5.75 0.73 -5.17
N ARG A 103 -7.08 0.72 -5.27
CA ARG A 103 -7.77 0.78 -6.57
C ARG A 103 -7.75 2.15 -7.23
N PHE A 104 -8.00 3.22 -6.48
CA PHE A 104 -8.27 4.54 -7.06
C PHE A 104 -7.10 5.50 -6.95
N LEU A 105 -6.24 5.35 -5.94
CA LEU A 105 -5.07 6.20 -5.75
C LEU A 105 -3.80 5.53 -6.28
N PHE A 106 -3.53 4.30 -5.86
CA PHE A 106 -2.30 3.58 -6.22
C PHE A 106 -2.32 3.01 -7.64
N HIS A 107 -3.49 2.91 -8.28
CA HIS A 107 -3.67 2.54 -9.69
C HIS A 107 -4.26 3.69 -10.52
N ILE A 108 -4.01 4.94 -10.10
CA ILE A 108 -4.45 6.12 -10.84
C ILE A 108 -3.74 6.22 -12.19
N LYS A 109 -4.49 6.52 -13.25
CA LYS A 109 -3.93 6.73 -14.59
C LYS A 109 -3.54 8.20 -14.77
N THR A 110 -2.26 8.43 -14.97
CA THR A 110 -1.66 9.75 -15.19
C THR A 110 -0.83 9.77 -16.47
N LYS A 111 -0.67 10.98 -17.03
CA LYS A 111 0.20 11.25 -18.19
C LYS A 111 1.04 12.53 -18.07
N SER A 112 0.84 13.29 -16.99
CA SER A 112 1.60 14.52 -16.74
C SER A 112 2.91 14.20 -16.04
N TYR A 113 3.90 15.07 -16.20
CA TYR A 113 5.21 14.93 -15.55
C TYR A 113 5.09 14.67 -14.04
N TRP A 114 4.40 15.57 -13.34
CA TRP A 114 4.22 15.47 -11.89
C TRP A 114 3.27 14.34 -11.50
N GLY A 115 2.23 14.06 -12.30
CA GLY A 115 1.32 12.94 -12.03
C GLY A 115 2.04 11.60 -12.05
N ASN A 116 2.86 11.36 -13.08
CA ASN A 116 3.67 10.15 -13.22
C ASN A 116 4.73 10.04 -12.11
N THR A 117 5.37 11.16 -11.74
CA THR A 117 6.37 11.21 -10.67
C THR A 117 5.75 10.86 -9.30
N ILE A 118 4.60 11.48 -8.97
CA ILE A 118 3.90 11.21 -7.71
C ILE A 118 3.38 9.78 -7.68
N HIS A 119 2.75 9.29 -8.75
CA HIS A 119 2.29 7.90 -8.82
C HIS A 119 3.44 6.91 -8.67
N TYR A 120 4.61 7.20 -9.26
CA TYR A 120 5.80 6.35 -9.12
C TYR A 120 6.23 6.24 -7.66
N LEU A 121 6.27 7.35 -6.93
CA LEU A 121 6.63 7.36 -5.51
C LEU A 121 5.58 6.70 -4.60
N LEU A 122 4.29 6.76 -4.95
CA LEU A 122 3.22 6.19 -4.14
C LEU A 122 3.11 4.67 -4.30
N HIS A 123 3.20 4.16 -5.53
CA HIS A 123 2.98 2.74 -5.80
C HIS A 123 3.64 2.22 -7.08
N GLY A 124 3.86 3.07 -8.08
CA GLY A 124 4.46 2.67 -9.34
C GLY A 124 5.85 2.04 -9.18
N CYS A 125 6.66 2.52 -8.24
CA CYS A 125 7.96 1.91 -7.98
C CYS A 125 7.87 0.48 -7.47
N HIS A 126 6.84 0.18 -6.68
CA HIS A 126 6.59 -1.16 -6.17
C HIS A 126 6.15 -2.10 -7.30
N HIS A 127 5.29 -1.65 -8.21
CA HIS A 127 4.96 -2.44 -9.42
C HIS A 127 6.17 -2.66 -10.32
N LYS A 128 7.03 -1.64 -10.46
CA LYS A 128 8.22 -1.71 -11.31
C LYS A 128 9.32 -2.59 -10.70
N HIS A 129 9.52 -2.52 -9.39
CA HIS A 129 10.56 -3.24 -8.64
C HIS A 129 9.95 -4.01 -7.45
N PRO A 130 9.14 -5.06 -7.70
CA PRO A 130 8.34 -5.72 -6.65
C PRO A 130 9.17 -6.45 -5.59
N MET A 131 10.46 -6.72 -5.88
CA MET A 131 11.37 -7.44 -4.98
C MET A 131 12.38 -6.51 -4.28
N ASP A 132 12.24 -5.18 -4.41
CA ASP A 132 12.99 -4.23 -3.58
C ASP A 132 12.42 -4.24 -2.16
N GLY A 133 13.17 -4.86 -1.25
CA GLY A 133 12.77 -5.05 0.15
C GLY A 133 12.75 -3.77 1.00
N LEU A 134 13.25 -2.64 0.50
CA LEU A 134 13.25 -1.35 1.19
C LEU A 134 12.21 -0.37 0.63
N ARG A 135 11.57 -0.69 -0.51
CA ARG A 135 10.60 0.18 -1.21
C ARG A 135 9.26 -0.49 -1.48
N LEU A 136 8.79 -1.23 -0.47
CA LEU A 136 7.51 -1.92 -0.51
C LEU A 136 6.52 -1.33 0.50
N VAL A 137 6.94 -1.21 1.75
CA VAL A 137 6.10 -0.65 2.82
C VAL A 137 6.03 0.87 2.72
N PHE A 138 4.95 1.47 3.21
CA PHE A 138 4.75 2.90 3.08
C PHE A 138 5.68 3.67 4.06
N PRO A 139 6.47 4.67 3.60
CA PRO A 139 7.41 5.37 4.47
C PRO A 139 6.71 6.05 5.67
N PRO A 140 7.24 5.94 6.91
CA PRO A 140 6.57 6.47 8.10
C PRO A 140 6.27 7.97 8.04
N ALA A 141 7.14 8.77 7.42
CA ALA A 141 6.88 10.20 7.24
C ALA A 141 5.62 10.46 6.39
N ALA A 142 5.43 9.68 5.32
CA ALA A 142 4.25 9.78 4.49
C ALA A 142 2.99 9.26 5.23
N THR A 143 3.10 8.15 5.97
CA THR A 143 2.02 7.66 6.84
C THR A 143 1.60 8.68 7.89
N ALA A 144 2.55 9.39 8.51
CA ALA A 144 2.25 10.43 9.50
C ALA A 144 1.41 11.57 8.91
N ILE A 145 1.73 11.99 7.67
CA ILE A 145 0.93 12.98 6.94
C ILE A 145 -0.49 12.47 6.70
N LEU A 146 -0.66 11.21 6.28
CA LEU A 146 -1.96 10.60 6.04
C LEU A 146 -2.77 10.34 7.33
N CYS A 147 -2.11 10.21 8.48
CA CYS A 147 -2.80 10.10 9.77
C CYS A 147 -3.58 11.36 10.12
N VAL A 148 -3.17 12.55 9.67
CA VAL A 148 -3.85 13.82 9.97
C VAL A 148 -5.29 13.85 9.40
N PRO A 149 -5.53 13.70 8.08
CA PRO A 149 -6.88 13.69 7.56
C PRO A 149 -7.71 12.51 8.09
N PHE A 150 -7.07 11.35 8.32
CA PHE A 150 -7.77 10.18 8.88
C PHE A 150 -8.25 10.42 10.31
N TRP A 151 -7.40 10.99 11.17
CA TRP A 151 -7.76 11.36 12.55
C TRP A 151 -8.93 12.36 12.56
N ASN A 152 -8.86 13.42 11.76
CA ASN A 152 -9.93 14.42 11.67
C ASN A 152 -11.25 13.79 11.21
N LEU A 153 -11.20 12.88 10.23
CA LEU A 153 -12.39 12.15 9.77
C LEU A 153 -13.02 11.32 10.91
N VAL A 154 -12.20 10.57 11.66
CA VAL A 154 -12.68 9.77 12.79
C VAL A 154 -13.28 10.66 13.88
N GLN A 155 -12.68 11.82 14.17
CA GLN A 155 -13.22 12.78 15.14
C GLN A 155 -14.58 13.36 14.72
N VAL A 156 -14.81 13.61 13.43
CA VAL A 156 -16.11 14.08 12.94
C VAL A 156 -17.18 12.99 13.03
N MET A 157 -16.80 11.73 12.85
CA MET A 157 -17.73 10.60 12.80
C MET A 157 -18.00 9.93 14.16
N SER A 158 -17.29 10.30 15.22
CA SER A 158 -17.37 9.62 16.52
C SER A 158 -17.22 10.58 17.69
N THR A 159 -17.63 10.14 18.90
CA THR A 159 -17.45 10.96 20.10
C THR A 159 -15.97 11.03 20.49
N PRO A 160 -15.54 12.07 21.25
CA PRO A 160 -14.15 12.21 21.67
C PRO A 160 -13.59 11.00 22.43
N SER A 161 -14.44 10.25 23.15
CA SER A 161 -14.03 9.04 23.89
C SER A 161 -13.88 7.80 23.01
N VAL A 162 -14.56 7.75 21.86
CA VAL A 162 -14.54 6.63 20.90
C VAL A 162 -13.46 6.81 19.85
N ALA A 163 -13.22 8.06 19.41
CA ALA A 163 -12.28 8.38 18.34
C ALA A 163 -10.88 7.75 18.50
N PRO A 164 -10.23 7.77 19.70
CA PRO A 164 -8.89 7.20 19.87
C PRO A 164 -8.83 5.69 19.58
N ALA A 165 -9.77 4.90 20.08
CA ALA A 165 -9.78 3.45 19.85
C ALA A 165 -10.11 3.09 18.40
N VAL A 166 -11.01 3.82 17.74
CA VAL A 166 -11.32 3.61 16.31
C VAL A 166 -10.12 3.97 15.43
N PHE A 167 -9.47 5.10 15.71
CA PHE A 167 -8.24 5.50 15.03
C PHE A 167 -7.11 4.47 15.26
N GLY A 168 -6.91 4.05 16.51
CA GLY A 168 -5.93 3.03 16.88
C GLY A 168 -6.21 1.69 16.18
N GLY A 169 -7.47 1.29 16.05
CA GLY A 169 -7.88 0.12 15.27
C GLY A 169 -7.59 0.27 13.77
N GLY A 170 -7.87 1.43 13.18
CA GLY A 170 -7.54 1.71 11.79
C GLY A 170 -6.03 1.68 11.53
N LEU A 171 -5.24 2.28 12.41
CA LEU A 171 -3.78 2.27 12.32
C LEU A 171 -3.20 0.85 12.54
N LEU A 172 -3.80 0.05 13.42
CA LEU A 172 -3.46 -1.37 13.56
C LEU A 172 -3.76 -2.14 12.28
N GLY A 173 -4.91 -1.89 11.65
CA GLY A 173 -5.25 -2.43 10.33
C GLY A 173 -4.18 -2.10 9.28
N TYR A 174 -3.70 -0.86 9.26
CA TYR A 174 -2.59 -0.43 8.41
C TYR A 174 -1.30 -1.20 8.66
N VAL A 175 -0.88 -1.35 9.93
CA VAL A 175 0.33 -2.13 10.26
C VAL A 175 0.18 -3.58 9.79
N MET A 176 -1.00 -4.19 10.02
CA MET A 176 -1.29 -5.54 9.54
C MET A 176 -1.21 -5.63 8.02
N TYR A 177 -1.73 -4.62 7.31
CA TYR A 177 -1.66 -4.52 5.86
C TYR A 177 -0.22 -4.48 5.35
N ASP A 178 0.62 -3.56 5.82
CA ASP A 178 1.97 -3.36 5.27
C ASP A 178 2.85 -4.58 5.55
N VAL A 179 2.76 -5.16 6.75
CA VAL A 179 3.50 -6.38 7.11
C VAL A 179 3.01 -7.58 6.30
N THR A 180 1.68 -7.70 6.09
CA THR A 180 1.13 -8.75 5.22
C THR A 180 1.64 -8.58 3.81
N HIS A 181 1.55 -7.37 3.24
CA HIS A 181 2.00 -7.04 1.90
C HIS A 181 3.47 -7.44 1.70
N TYR A 182 4.34 -7.04 2.64
CA TYR A 182 5.75 -7.40 2.62
C TYR A 182 5.97 -8.92 2.64
N TYR A 183 5.24 -9.62 3.52
CA TYR A 183 5.31 -11.07 3.64
C TYR A 183 4.82 -11.80 2.39
N LEU A 184 3.82 -11.27 1.67
CA LEU A 184 3.36 -11.87 0.41
C LEU A 184 4.46 -11.86 -0.67
N HIS A 185 5.30 -10.83 -0.73
CA HIS A 185 6.44 -10.79 -1.66
C HIS A 185 7.61 -11.63 -1.17
N HIS A 186 8.06 -11.43 0.07
CA HIS A 186 9.34 -11.93 0.56
C HIS A 186 9.27 -13.24 1.36
N GLY A 187 8.10 -13.58 1.90
CA GLY A 187 7.91 -14.78 2.71
C GLY A 187 7.65 -16.04 1.90
N GLN A 188 7.73 -17.21 2.56
CA GLN A 188 7.32 -18.50 2.01
C GLN A 188 6.21 -19.11 2.87
N PRO A 189 4.93 -18.76 2.62
CA PRO A 189 3.85 -19.23 3.47
C PRO A 189 3.64 -20.74 3.36
N THR A 190 3.50 -21.41 4.51
CA THR A 190 3.23 -22.86 4.59
C THR A 190 1.75 -23.16 4.80
N SER A 191 0.96 -22.24 5.33
CA SER A 191 -0.50 -22.41 5.51
C SER A 191 -1.28 -22.03 4.25
N GLN A 192 -2.47 -22.62 4.05
CA GLN A 192 -3.26 -22.44 2.82
C GLN A 192 -3.71 -20.99 2.58
N VAL A 193 -4.17 -20.30 3.63
CA VAL A 193 -4.69 -18.93 3.53
C VAL A 193 -3.63 -17.94 3.01
N PRO A 194 -2.46 -17.78 3.66
CA PRO A 194 -1.44 -16.86 3.15
C PRO A 194 -0.82 -17.32 1.83
N ARG A 195 -0.78 -18.63 1.52
CA ARG A 195 -0.41 -19.12 0.17
C ARG A 195 -1.38 -18.63 -0.90
N ASN A 196 -2.69 -18.68 -0.61
CA ASN A 196 -3.72 -18.20 -1.53
C ASN A 196 -3.63 -16.68 -1.71
N LEU A 197 -3.44 -15.92 -0.62
CA LEU A 197 -3.23 -14.46 -0.69
C LEU A 197 -1.98 -14.12 -1.51
N LYS A 198 -0.85 -14.82 -1.27
CA LYS A 198 0.39 -14.64 -2.05
C LYS A 198 0.13 -14.87 -3.53
N LYS A 199 -0.48 -16.00 -3.91
CA LYS A 199 -0.82 -16.29 -5.30
C LYS A 199 -1.75 -15.23 -5.91
N TYR A 200 -2.77 -14.83 -5.16
CA TYR A 200 -3.73 -13.80 -5.59
C TYR A 200 -3.03 -12.47 -5.85
N HIS A 201 -2.14 -12.03 -4.96
CA HIS A 201 -1.45 -10.75 -5.04
C HIS A 201 -0.33 -10.76 -6.09
N LEU A 202 0.43 -11.86 -6.22
CA LEU A 202 1.39 -12.00 -7.32
C LEU A 202 0.71 -12.03 -8.69
N ASN A 203 -0.52 -12.56 -8.80
CA ASN A 203 -1.29 -12.45 -10.04
C ASN A 203 -1.65 -10.99 -10.35
N HIS A 204 -1.91 -10.17 -9.33
CA HIS A 204 -2.11 -8.73 -9.52
C HIS A 204 -0.85 -8.09 -10.11
N HIS A 205 0.34 -8.34 -9.57
CA HIS A 205 1.59 -7.78 -10.10
C HIS A 205 1.96 -8.26 -11.52
N PHE A 206 1.90 -9.57 -11.75
CA PHE A 206 2.54 -10.19 -12.93
C PHE A 206 1.57 -10.60 -14.04
N ARG A 207 0.26 -10.47 -13.84
CA ARG A 207 -0.74 -10.95 -14.81
C ARG A 207 -1.89 -9.99 -15.07
N ILE A 208 -2.59 -9.53 -14.03
CA ILE A 208 -3.83 -8.75 -14.16
C ILE A 208 -3.85 -7.63 -13.11
N GLN A 209 -3.23 -6.50 -13.42
CA GLN A 209 -3.05 -5.38 -12.48
C GLN A 209 -4.33 -4.57 -12.26
N ASN A 210 -5.31 -4.63 -13.17
CA ASN A 210 -6.60 -3.97 -13.02
C ASN A 210 -7.63 -4.76 -12.18
N LYS A 211 -7.17 -5.81 -11.49
CA LYS A 211 -7.97 -6.69 -10.60
C LYS A 211 -7.13 -7.04 -9.39
N GLY A 212 -7.78 -7.46 -8.31
CA GLY A 212 -7.11 -7.97 -7.13
C GLY A 212 -6.47 -6.87 -6.27
N PHE A 213 -7.27 -5.90 -5.84
CA PHE A 213 -6.81 -4.73 -5.07
C PHE A 213 -6.74 -4.98 -3.55
N GLY A 214 -7.41 -6.01 -3.02
CA GLY A 214 -7.32 -6.34 -1.60
C GLY A 214 -6.07 -7.17 -1.26
N ILE A 215 -5.18 -6.64 -0.44
CA ILE A 215 -3.94 -7.29 0.01
C ILE A 215 -4.19 -8.19 1.22
N THR A 216 -4.90 -7.68 2.23
CA THR A 216 -5.19 -8.42 3.46
C THR A 216 -6.30 -9.44 3.26
N SER A 217 -7.25 -9.16 2.37
CA SER A 217 -8.30 -10.09 1.99
C SER A 217 -8.88 -9.76 0.62
N SER A 218 -9.51 -10.74 -0.02
CA SER A 218 -10.25 -10.56 -1.28
C SER A 218 -11.72 -10.12 -1.08
N LEU A 219 -12.10 -9.69 0.13
CA LEU A 219 -13.48 -9.36 0.48
C LEU A 219 -14.05 -8.29 -0.45
N TRP A 220 -13.39 -7.14 -0.52
CA TRP A 220 -13.87 -6.00 -1.30
C TRP A 220 -13.79 -6.24 -2.82
N ASP A 221 -12.86 -7.07 -3.29
CA ASP A 221 -12.85 -7.48 -4.69
C ASP A 221 -14.05 -8.35 -5.08
N LYS A 222 -14.55 -9.17 -4.17
CA LYS A 222 -15.79 -9.92 -4.38
C LYS A 222 -16.99 -8.98 -4.40
N VAL A 223 -17.07 -8.06 -3.43
CA VAL A 223 -18.16 -7.07 -3.31
C VAL A 223 -18.24 -6.18 -4.56
N PHE A 224 -17.10 -5.71 -5.08
CA PHE A 224 -17.04 -4.75 -6.18
C PHE A 224 -16.67 -5.36 -7.55
N GLY A 225 -16.64 -6.68 -7.67
CA GLY A 225 -16.42 -7.37 -8.96
C GLY A 225 -15.02 -7.23 -9.54
N THR A 226 -14.00 -7.07 -8.70
CA THR A 226 -12.58 -6.97 -9.10
C THR A 226 -11.75 -8.20 -8.76
N LEU A 227 -12.40 -9.33 -8.41
CA LEU A 227 -11.70 -10.59 -8.17
C LEU A 227 -11.05 -11.14 -9.46
N PRO A 228 -9.75 -11.48 -9.48
CA PRO A 228 -9.11 -12.11 -10.63
C PRO A 228 -9.72 -13.50 -10.91
N ARG A 229 -10.03 -13.81 -12.17
CA ARG A 229 -10.50 -15.15 -12.55
C ARG A 229 -9.36 -16.17 -12.45
N SER A 230 -9.68 -17.38 -11.99
CA SER A 230 -8.73 -18.50 -12.07
C SER A 230 -8.50 -18.90 -13.53
N LYS A 231 -7.30 -19.42 -13.83
CA LYS A 231 -6.96 -19.95 -15.18
C LYS A 231 -7.95 -21.02 -15.69
N SER A 232 -8.66 -21.72 -14.80
CA SER A 232 -9.68 -22.71 -15.19
C SER A 232 -10.93 -22.08 -15.79
N ALA A 233 -11.30 -20.86 -15.36
CA ALA A 233 -12.48 -20.16 -15.87
C ALA A 233 -12.26 -19.48 -17.23
N GLU A 234 -11.00 -19.25 -17.64
CA GLU A 234 -10.66 -18.70 -18.95
C GLU A 234 -10.69 -19.75 -20.07
N LYS A 235 -10.44 -21.03 -19.77
CA LYS A 235 -10.49 -22.12 -20.76
C LYS A 235 -11.91 -22.60 -21.09
N SER A 236 -12.92 -22.09 -20.39
CA SER A 236 -14.33 -22.50 -20.53
C SER A 236 -15.19 -21.45 -21.26
N LYS A 237 -14.55 -20.48 -21.94
CA LYS A 237 -15.17 -19.50 -22.83
C LYS A 237 -14.46 -19.55 -24.17
#